data_AF-A0A0Q7T441-F1
#
_entry.id   AF-A0A0Q7T441-F1
#
_cell.length_a   1.000
_cell.length_b   1.000
_cell.length_c   1.000
_cell.angle_alpha   90.00
_cell.angle_beta   90.00
_cell.angle_gamma   90.00
#
_symmetry.space_group_name_H-M   'P 1'
#
loop_
_entity.id
_entity.type
_entity.pdbx_description
1 polymer ?
#
loop_
_entity_poly.entity_id
_entity_poly.type
_entity_poly.pdbx_seq_one_letter_code
_entity_poly.pdbx_strand_id
1 'polypeptide(L)'
;MNRLLTMKRLSILFLSTFAVLIAGMFAYENLVVAPGDRCEAGGKWWDPEGRTCAQPISIAEITGRPLPGQRAAASAEKNRELVAIEDSLTAQQKARDAEADRQRAALAAQ
;
A
#
# COMPACT_ATOMS: atom_id res chain seq x y z
N MET A 1 -3.98 -29.03 -61.60
CA MET A 1 -5.39 -28.55 -61.59
C MET A 1 -5.82 -28.29 -60.16
N ASN A 2 -6.08 -27.03 -59.84
CA ASN A 2 -6.24 -26.53 -58.47
C ASN A 2 -7.62 -26.94 -57.91
N ARG A 3 -7.69 -28.16 -57.37
CA ARG A 3 -8.90 -28.81 -56.87
C ARG A 3 -9.57 -28.08 -55.68
N LEU A 4 -8.90 -27.06 -55.16
CA LEU A 4 -9.34 -26.20 -54.05
C LEU A 4 -10.04 -24.90 -54.52
N LEU A 5 -9.93 -24.51 -55.79
CA LEU A 5 -10.45 -23.25 -56.33
C LEU A 5 -11.90 -23.32 -56.86
N THR A 6 -12.67 -24.34 -56.49
CA THR A 6 -14.11 -24.35 -56.77
C THR A 6 -14.83 -23.45 -55.76
N MET A 7 -15.76 -22.60 -56.21
CA MET A 7 -16.45 -21.59 -55.37
C MET A 7 -17.00 -22.16 -54.05
N LYS A 8 -17.54 -23.39 -54.09
CA LYS A 8 -18.07 -24.08 -52.92
C LYS A 8 -16.98 -24.44 -51.89
N ARG A 9 -15.82 -24.94 -52.34
CA ARG A 9 -14.69 -25.31 -51.45
C ARG A 9 -13.96 -24.08 -50.93
N LEU A 10 -13.83 -23.06 -51.76
CA LEU A 10 -13.24 -21.79 -51.37
C LEU A 10 -14.07 -21.10 -50.28
N SER A 11 -15.41 -21.10 -50.41
CA SER A 11 -16.30 -20.55 -49.39
C SER A 11 -16.21 -21.31 -48.06
N ILE A 12 -16.14 -22.65 -48.10
CA ILE A 12 -15.97 -23.48 -46.89
C ILE A 12 -14.63 -23.17 -46.21
N LEU A 13 -13.54 -23.07 -47.00
CA LEU A 13 -12.23 -22.70 -46.47
C LEU A 13 -12.29 -21.34 -45.79
N PHE A 14 -12.83 -20.31 -46.46
CA PHE A 14 -12.99 -18.98 -45.88
C PHE A 14 -13.79 -18.99 -44.58
N LEU A 15 -14.94 -19.66 -44.57
CA LEU A 15 -15.79 -19.74 -43.39
C LEU A 15 -15.09 -20.45 -42.23
N SER A 16 -14.39 -21.55 -42.51
CA SER A 16 -13.64 -22.30 -41.50
C SER A 16 -12.50 -21.47 -40.91
N THR A 17 -11.72 -20.78 -41.75
CA THR A 17 -10.65 -19.88 -41.29
C THR A 17 -11.23 -18.74 -40.47
N PHE A 18 -12.31 -18.11 -40.93
CA PHE A 18 -12.99 -17.05 -40.19
C PHE A 18 -13.45 -17.53 -38.81
N ALA A 19 -14.10 -18.69 -38.73
CA ALA A 19 -14.54 -19.28 -37.47
C ALA A 19 -13.37 -19.56 -36.52
N VAL A 20 -12.25 -20.09 -37.03
CA VAL A 20 -11.03 -20.32 -36.22
C VAL A 20 -10.45 -19.02 -35.70
N LEU A 21 -10.40 -17.96 -36.52
CA LEU A 21 -9.90 -16.65 -36.09
C LEU A 21 -10.78 -16.03 -35.01
N ILE A 22 -12.11 -16.09 -35.17
CA ILE A 22 -13.08 -15.63 -34.17
C ILE A 22 -12.88 -16.40 -32.85
N ALA A 23 -12.80 -17.72 -32.91
CA ALA A 23 -12.58 -18.55 -31.72
C ALA A 23 -11.24 -18.24 -31.05
N GLY A 24 -10.19 -18.02 -31.83
CA GLY A 24 -8.87 -17.59 -31.35
C GLY A 24 -8.93 -16.25 -30.62
N MET A 25 -9.68 -15.28 -31.14
CA MET A 25 -9.88 -13.99 -30.50
C MET A 25 -10.59 -14.11 -29.16
N PHE A 26 -11.68 -14.89 -29.07
CA PHE A 26 -12.37 -15.14 -27.80
C PHE A 26 -11.50 -15.87 -26.79
N ALA A 27 -10.68 -16.84 -27.24
CA ALA A 27 -9.75 -17.55 -26.38
C ALA A 27 -8.67 -16.60 -25.82
N TYR A 28 -8.13 -15.72 -26.67
CA TYR A 28 -7.16 -14.70 -26.24
C TYR A 28 -7.75 -13.77 -25.18
N GLU A 29 -8.95 -13.24 -25.43
CA GLU A 29 -9.63 -12.35 -24.49
C GLU A 29 -9.81 -13.01 -23.11
N ASN A 30 -10.32 -14.24 -23.07
CA ASN A 30 -10.64 -14.93 -21.81
C ASN A 30 -9.41 -15.40 -21.01
N LEU A 31 -8.35 -15.79 -21.73
CA LEU A 31 -7.15 -16.40 -21.12
C LEU A 31 -6.03 -15.39 -20.87
N VAL A 32 -6.03 -14.26 -21.58
CA VAL A 32 -4.95 -13.27 -21.52
C VAL A 32 -5.41 -11.96 -20.91
N VAL A 33 -6.54 -11.41 -21.36
CA VAL A 33 -7.02 -10.07 -20.96
C VAL A 33 -7.88 -10.15 -19.69
N ALA A 34 -8.94 -10.97 -19.72
CA ALA A 34 -9.92 -11.09 -18.65
C ALA A 34 -9.35 -11.45 -17.25
N PRO A 35 -8.23 -12.19 -17.09
CA PRO A 35 -7.63 -12.38 -15.77
C PRO A 35 -7.23 -11.07 -15.09
N GLY A 36 -6.69 -10.11 -15.84
CA GLY A 36 -6.33 -8.79 -15.33
C GLY A 36 -7.57 -8.00 -14.93
N ASP A 37 -8.56 -7.94 -15.81
CA ASP A 37 -9.83 -7.23 -15.53
C ASP A 37 -10.54 -7.79 -14.29
N ARG A 38 -10.56 -9.12 -14.13
CA ARG A 38 -11.14 -9.78 -12.94
C ARG A 38 -10.35 -9.47 -11.67
N CYS A 39 -9.03 -9.33 -11.77
CA CYS A 39 -8.18 -8.96 -10.64
C CYS A 39 -8.47 -7.52 -10.19
N GLU A 40 -8.46 -6.58 -11.14
CA GLU A 40 -8.68 -5.16 -10.88
C GLU A 40 -10.12 -4.87 -10.42
N ALA A 41 -11.11 -5.56 -11.00
CA ALA A 41 -12.50 -5.50 -10.54
C ALA A 41 -12.66 -5.96 -9.07
N GLY A 42 -11.75 -6.83 -8.59
CA GLY A 42 -11.67 -7.25 -7.20
C GLY A 42 -10.93 -6.27 -6.27
N GLY A 43 -10.53 -5.09 -6.77
CA GLY A 43 -9.76 -4.10 -6.02
C GLY A 43 -8.30 -4.50 -5.77
N LYS A 44 -7.81 -5.50 -6.49
CA LYS A 44 -6.42 -5.96 -6.45
C LYS A 44 -5.62 -5.31 -7.58
N TRP A 45 -4.31 -5.48 -7.54
CA TRP A 45 -3.40 -5.00 -8.57
C TRP A 45 -2.97 -6.16 -9.47
N TRP A 46 -3.12 -5.97 -10.79
CA TRP A 46 -2.66 -6.94 -11.78
C TRP A 46 -1.22 -6.64 -12.20
N ASP A 47 -0.34 -7.63 -12.03
CA ASP A 47 1.03 -7.60 -12.55
C ASP A 47 1.07 -8.24 -13.96
N PRO A 48 1.27 -7.46 -15.03
CA PRO A 48 1.30 -7.97 -16.39
C PRO A 48 2.57 -8.81 -16.69
N GLU A 49 3.67 -8.60 -15.96
CA GLU A 49 4.94 -9.30 -16.21
C GLU A 49 4.88 -10.71 -15.61
N GLY A 50 4.48 -10.83 -14.35
CA GLY A 50 4.29 -12.12 -13.68
C GLY A 50 2.96 -12.81 -14.00
N ARG A 51 2.00 -12.11 -14.62
CA ARG A 51 0.61 -12.55 -14.79
C ARG A 51 -0.04 -12.93 -13.46
N THR A 52 0.25 -12.15 -12.42
CA THR A 52 -0.22 -12.42 -11.06
C THR A 52 -1.17 -11.35 -10.55
N CYS A 53 -2.15 -11.77 -9.78
CA CYS A 53 -3.07 -10.86 -9.10
C CYS A 53 -2.58 -10.65 -7.66
N ALA A 54 -2.04 -9.46 -7.38
CA ALA A 54 -1.45 -9.11 -6.11
C ALA A 54 -2.36 -8.18 -5.30
N GLN A 55 -2.29 -8.26 -3.97
CA GLN A 55 -3.02 -7.35 -3.10
C GLN A 55 -2.08 -6.23 -2.65
N PRO A 56 -2.38 -4.96 -2.96
CA PRO A 56 -1.59 -3.85 -2.43
C PRO A 56 -1.82 -3.77 -0.92
N ILE A 57 -0.72 -3.81 -0.15
CA ILE A 57 -0.75 -3.66 1.30
C ILE A 57 -0.10 -2.33 1.62
N SER A 58 -0.71 -1.57 2.53
CA SER A 58 -0.14 -0.31 3.00
C SER A 58 1.12 -0.56 3.81
N ILE A 59 2.23 0.12 3.49
CA ILE A 59 3.44 0.08 4.32
C ILE A 59 3.16 0.59 5.73
N ALA A 60 2.25 1.56 5.88
CA ALA A 60 1.83 2.05 7.20
C ALA A 60 1.15 0.96 8.04
N GLU A 61 0.38 0.07 7.41
CA GLU A 61 -0.28 -1.07 8.06
C GLU A 61 0.74 -2.12 8.50
N ILE A 62 1.76 -2.39 7.69
CA ILE A 62 2.84 -3.34 8.02
C ILE A 62 3.76 -2.78 9.12
N THR A 63 4.08 -1.48 9.05
CA THR A 63 5.09 -0.85 9.91
C THR A 63 4.51 -0.19 11.16
N GLY A 64 3.18 -0.12 11.28
CA GLY A 64 2.50 0.62 12.34
C GLY A 64 2.72 2.13 12.29
N ARG A 65 3.28 2.67 11.20
CA ARG A 65 3.48 4.12 11.05
C ARG A 65 2.15 4.80 10.74
N PRO A 66 1.90 6.02 11.26
CA PRO A 66 0.70 6.76 10.90
C PRO A 66 0.66 7.05 9.39
N LEU A 67 -0.54 6.95 8.81
CA LEU A 67 -0.77 7.23 7.39
C LEU A 67 -0.31 8.65 7.00
N PRO A 68 0.14 8.86 5.75
CA PRO A 68 0.48 10.20 5.26
C PRO A 68 -0.71 11.16 5.44
N GLY A 69 -0.44 12.36 5.94
CA GLY A 69 -1.46 13.34 6.37
C GLY A 69 -1.71 13.37 7.87
N GLN A 70 -1.50 12.26 8.60
CA GLN A 70 -1.63 12.23 10.06
C GLN A 70 -0.32 12.55 10.80
N ARG A 71 0.81 12.61 10.06
CA ARG A 71 2.14 12.88 10.64
C ARG A 71 2.17 14.20 11.42
N ALA A 72 1.63 15.29 10.87
CA ALA A 72 1.67 16.59 11.53
C ALA A 72 0.87 16.59 12.85
N ALA A 73 -0.31 15.96 12.85
CA ALA A 73 -1.12 15.81 14.05
C ALA A 73 -0.43 14.92 15.11
N ALA A 74 0.12 13.77 14.69
CA ALA A 74 0.86 12.87 15.57
C ALA A 74 2.12 13.53 16.16
N SER A 75 2.85 14.32 15.36
CA SER A 75 4.00 15.10 15.84
C SER A 75 3.58 16.20 16.82
N ALA A 76 2.48 16.90 16.56
CA ALA A 76 1.96 17.93 17.47
C ALA A 76 1.53 17.35 18.82
N GLU A 77 0.94 16.15 18.83
CA GLU A 77 0.60 15.44 20.06
C GLU A 77 1.84 15.05 20.86
N LYS A 78 2.83 14.45 20.22
CA LYS A 78 4.09 14.06 20.90
C LYS A 78 4.88 15.26 21.41
N ASN A 79 4.85 16.39 20.71
CA ASN A 79 5.48 17.62 21.20
C ASN A 79 4.81 18.16 22.46
N ARG A 80 3.47 18.08 22.56
CA ARG A 80 2.75 18.48 23.79
C ARG A 80 3.12 17.60 24.98
N GLU A 81 3.24 16.29 24.75
CA GLU A 81 3.68 15.34 25.77
C GLU A 81 5.10 15.66 26.26
N LEU A 82 6.03 15.95 25.35
CA LEU A 82 7.41 16.32 25.67
C LEU A 82 7.47 17.60 26.52
N VAL A 83 6.73 18.65 26.16
CA VAL A 83 6.67 19.89 26.95
C VAL A 83 6.13 19.62 28.36
N ALA A 84 5.08 18.82 28.49
CA ALA A 84 4.54 18.46 29.81
C ALA A 84 5.56 17.70 30.68
N ILE A 85 6.38 16.84 30.05
CA ILE A 85 7.47 16.13 30.73
C ILE A 85 8.54 17.14 31.19
N GLU A 86 8.99 18.04 30.33
CA GLU A 86 9.99 19.07 30.65
C GLU A 86 9.54 19.98 31.82
N ASP A 87 8.27 20.37 31.83
CA ASP A 87 7.68 21.14 32.92
C ASP A 87 7.71 20.37 34.25
N SER A 88 7.33 19.08 34.20
CA SER A 88 7.35 18.21 35.38
C SER A 88 8.75 18.00 35.95
N LEU A 89 9.75 17.86 35.07
CA LEU A 89 11.15 17.68 35.45
C LEU A 89 11.71 18.97 36.06
N THR A 90 11.38 20.12 35.47
CA THR A 90 11.78 21.44 35.98
C THR A 90 11.21 21.69 37.37
N ALA A 91 9.94 21.34 37.60
CA ALA A 91 9.31 21.47 38.92
C ALA A 91 9.99 20.57 39.97
N GLN A 92 10.27 19.30 39.62
CA GLN A 92 10.99 18.37 40.49
C GLN A 92 12.41 18.87 40.81
N GLN A 93 13.11 19.41 39.82
CA GLN A 93 14.46 19.94 40.01
C GLN A 93 14.45 21.14 40.97
N LYS A 94 13.53 22.09 40.79
CA LYS A 94 13.37 23.23 41.72
C LYS A 94 13.08 22.77 43.16
N ALA A 95 12.22 21.76 43.33
CA ALA A 95 11.91 21.22 44.65
C ALA A 95 13.14 20.58 45.31
N ARG A 96 13.93 19.83 44.54
CA ARG A 96 15.19 19.24 45.00
C ARG A 96 16.24 20.29 45.35
N ASP A 97 16.39 21.32 44.52
CA ASP A 97 17.37 22.38 44.75
C ASP A 97 17.02 23.18 46.01
N ALA A 98 15.74 23.50 46.21
CA ALA A 98 15.26 24.15 47.42
C ALA A 98 15.50 23.30 48.68
N GLU A 99 15.30 21.98 48.60
CA GLU A 99 15.62 21.08 49.71
C GLU A 99 17.14 21.04 50.00
N ALA A 100 17.96 20.97 48.95
CA ALA A 100 19.42 21.02 49.10
C ALA A 100 19.89 22.34 49.71
N ASP A 101 19.27 23.47 49.34
CA ASP A 101 19.55 24.79 49.94
C ASP A 101 19.17 24.81 51.44
N ARG A 102 17.99 24.27 51.79
CA ARG A 102 17.57 24.15 53.21
C ARG A 102 18.54 23.32 54.03
N GLN A 103 18.97 22.18 53.50
CA GLN A 103 19.94 21.31 54.17
C GLN A 103 21.30 21.98 54.33
N ARG A 104 21.80 22.67 53.30
CA ARG A 104 23.04 23.44 53.37
C ARG A 104 22.98 24.54 54.44
N ALA A 105 21.86 25.27 54.52
CA ALA A 105 21.67 26.28 55.56
C ALA A 105 21.61 25.68 56.98
N ALA A 106 20.93 24.54 57.16
CA ALA A 106 20.84 23.86 58.45
C ALA A 106 22.19 23.30 58.95
N LEU A 107 23.06 22.86 58.02
CA LEU A 107 24.41 22.41 58.34
C LEU A 107 25.35 23.57 58.69
N ALA A 108 25.20 24.73 58.04
CA ALA A 108 26.04 25.90 58.30
C ALA A 108 25.73 26.60 59.65
N ALA A 109 24.58 26.30 60.25
CA ALA A 109 24.15 26.84 61.55
C ALA A 109 24.54 25.96 62.76
N GLN A 110 25.17 24.80 62.51
CA GLN A 110 25.74 23.90 63.52
C GLN A 110 27.22 24.21 63.73
#